data_AF-A0A853B3J9-F1
#
_entry.id   AF-A0A853B3J9-F1
#
_cell.length_a   1.000
_cell.length_b   1.000
_cell.length_c   1.000
_cell.angle_alpha   90.00
_cell.angle_beta   90.00
_cell.angle_gamma   90.00
#
_symmetry.space_group_name_H-M   'P 1'
#
loop_
_entity.id
_entity.type
_entity.pdbx_description
1 polymer ?
#
loop_
_entity_poly.entity_id
_entity_poly.type
_entity_poly.pdbx_seq_one_letter_code
_entity_poly.pdbx_strand_id
1 'polypeptide(L)' 'MRRRGLSDDQVNDAIHLYNLGWSLARVGEHLGVNHTTVLNKLRERGIPTRDTHGSPRVDAGDHR' A
#
# COMPACT_ATOMS: atom_id res chain seq x y z
N MET A 1 -0.13 22.88 11.01
CA MET A 1 0.30 22.59 9.61
C MET A 1 1.66 21.92 9.70
N ARG A 2 1.91 20.65 9.34
CA ARG A 2 1.41 19.80 8.25
C ARG A 2 1.15 18.39 8.78
N ARG A 3 -0.01 17.83 8.43
CA ARG A 3 -0.31 16.39 8.46
C ARG A 3 0.73 15.72 7.55
N ARG A 4 1.72 15.07 8.17
CA ARG A 4 2.84 14.38 7.52
C ARG A 4 2.28 13.13 6.83
N GLY A 5 1.60 13.34 5.70
CA GLY A 5 1.30 12.26 4.76
C GLY A 5 2.61 11.71 4.22
N LEU A 6 2.60 10.46 3.76
CA LEU A 6 3.74 9.82 3.08
C LEU A 6 4.45 10.85 2.19
N SER A 7 5.78 10.91 2.29
CA SER A 7 6.59 11.63 1.31
C SER A 7 6.31 11.06 -0.09
N ASP A 8 6.49 11.88 -1.12
CA ASP A 8 6.26 11.46 -2.51
C ASP A 8 7.04 10.17 -2.85
N ASP A 9 8.26 10.06 -2.35
CA ASP A 9 9.09 8.83 -2.38
C ASP A 9 8.37 7.60 -1.82
N GLN A 10 7.85 7.68 -0.58
CA GLN A 10 7.14 6.55 0.02
C GLN A 10 5.89 6.18 -0.78
N VAL A 11 5.22 7.16 -1.40
CA VAL A 11 4.06 6.88 -2.27
C VAL A 11 4.51 6.17 -3.54
N ASN A 12 5.62 6.58 -4.14
CA ASN A 12 6.18 5.90 -5.32
C ASN A 12 6.65 4.49 -4.99
N ASP A 13 7.32 4.28 -3.86
CA ASP A 13 7.66 2.94 -3.36
C ASP A 13 6.40 2.10 -3.14
N ALA A 14 5.35 2.69 -2.54
CA ALA A 14 4.08 2.00 -2.35
C ALA A 14 3.45 1.55 -3.67
N ILE A 15 3.45 2.44 -4.67
CA ILE A 15 2.94 2.15 -6.02
C ILE A 15 3.80 1.09 -6.69
N HIS A 16 5.12 1.16 -6.55
CA HIS A 16 6.05 0.21 -7.17
C HIS A 16 5.85 -1.19 -6.58
N LEU A 17 5.81 -1.31 -5.25
CA LEU A 17 5.52 -2.56 -4.55
C LEU A 17 4.13 -3.10 -4.90
N TYR A 18 3.12 -2.23 -4.99
CA TYR A 18 1.78 -2.63 -5.41
C TYR A 18 1.76 -3.18 -6.85
N ASN A 19 2.50 -2.56 -7.78
CA ASN A 19 2.66 -3.05 -9.16
C ASN A 19 3.46 -4.36 -9.23
N LEU A 20 4.40 -4.58 -8.31
CA LEU A 20 5.09 -5.86 -8.10
C LEU A 20 4.16 -6.98 -7.60
N GLY A 21 2.89 -6.69 -7.30
CA GLY A 21 1.90 -7.64 -6.81
C GLY A 21 1.84 -7.74 -5.29
N TRP A 22 2.43 -6.79 -4.56
CA TRP A 22 2.33 -6.76 -3.11
C TRP A 22 0.95 -6.26 -2.67
N SER A 23 0.40 -6.90 -1.63
CA SER A 23 -0.83 -6.46 -0.99
C SER A 23 -0.64 -5.13 -0.25
N LEU A 24 -1.68 -4.30 -0.19
CA LEU A 24 -1.67 -3.02 0.53
C LEU A 24 -1.21 -3.14 1.99
N ALA A 25 -1.57 -4.25 2.66
CA ALA A 25 -1.11 -4.55 4.01
C ALA A 25 0.42 -4.68 4.09
N ARG A 26 1.01 -5.47 3.18
CA ARG A 26 2.46 -5.68 3.12
C ARG A 26 3.21 -4.42 2.73
N VAL A 27 2.67 -3.64 1.81
CA VAL A 27 3.21 -2.33 1.42
C VAL A 27 3.19 -1.37 2.62
N GLY A 28 2.08 -1.35 3.37
CA GLY A 28 1.95 -0.57 4.60
C GLY A 28 2.98 -0.97 5.64
N GLU A 29 3.12 -2.27 5.93
CA GLU A 29 4.12 -2.77 6.87
C GLU A 29 5.56 -2.45 6.44
N HIS A 30 5.88 -2.62 5.15
CA HIS A 30 7.21 -2.32 4.62
C HIS A 30 7.57 -0.83 4.76
N LEU A 31 6.60 0.05 4.56
CA LEU A 31 6.77 1.50 4.67
C LEU A 31 6.54 2.03 6.11
N GLY A 32 6.15 1.17 7.05
CA GLY A 32 5.80 1.54 8.43
C GLY A 32 4.54 2.41 8.54
N VAL A 33 3.62 2.29 7.59
CA VAL A 33 2.40 3.10 7.48
C VAL A 33 1.15 2.24 7.45
N ASN A 34 0.03 2.80 7.88
CA ASN A 34 -1.23 2.06 7.86
C ASN A 34 -1.68 1.76 6.42
N HIS A 35 -2.19 0.56 6.17
CA HIS A 35 -2.73 0.14 4.87
C HIS A 35 -3.82 1.11 4.36
N THR A 36 -4.59 1.72 5.27
CA THR A 36 -5.58 2.76 4.95
C THR A 36 -4.93 4.03 4.42
N THR A 37 -3.74 4.40 4.91
CA THR A 37 -2.97 5.54 4.39
C THR A 37 -2.47 5.25 2.98
N VAL A 38 -1.96 4.04 2.74
CA VAL A 38 -1.54 3.58 1.41
C VAL A 38 -2.73 3.61 0.45
N LEU A 39 -3.88 3.04 0.85
CA LEU A 39 -5.12 3.06 0.08
C LEU A 39 -5.56 4.48 -0.30
N ASN A 40 -5.61 5.40 0.68
CA ASN A 40 -5.98 6.78 0.42
C ASN A 40 -5.00 7.45 -0.56
N LYS A 41 -3.69 7.20 -0.42
CA LYS A 41 -2.67 7.75 -1.32
C LYS A 41 -2.76 7.20 -2.75
N LEU A 42 -3.01 5.90 -2.91
CA LEU A 42 -3.25 5.30 -4.22
C LEU A 42 -4.50 5.92 -4.89
N ARG A 43 -5.59 6.09 -4.12
CA ARG A 43 -6.82 6.74 -4.61
C ARG A 43 -6.59 8.20 -4.99
N GLU A 44 -5.85 8.96 -4.20
CA GLU A 44 -5.46 10.35 -4.53
C GLU A 44 -4.65 10.44 -5.84
N ARG A 45 -3.82 9.43 -6.12
CA ARG A 45 -3.04 9.31 -7.37
C ARG A 45 -3.86 8.78 -8.55
N GLY A 46 -5.12 8.41 -8.34
CA GLY A 46 -5.97 7.82 -9.37
C GLY A 46 -5.62 6.36 -9.71
N ILE A 47 -4.85 5.67 -8.86
CA ILE A 47 -4.61 4.23 -9.01
C ILE A 47 -5.90 3.52 -8.59
N PRO A 48 -6.62 2.86 -9.51
CA PRO A 48 -7.79 2.07 -9.14
C PRO A 48 -7.31 0.93 -8.24
N THR A 49 -7.67 1.00 -6.96
CA THR A 49 -7.41 -0.11 -6.06
C THR A 49 -8.20 -1.29 -6.58
N ARG A 50 -7.52 -2.39 -6.90
CA ARG A 50 -8.14 -3.65 -7.30
C ARG A 50 -8.81 -4.31 -6.10
N ASP A 51 -9.71 -3.58 -5.44
CA ASP A 51 -10.62 -4.08 -4.43
C ASP A 51 -11.92 -4.43 -5.15
N THR A 52 -11.87 -5.55 -5.85
CA THR A 52 -13.06 -6.24 -6.32
C THR A 52 -12.81 -7.70 -6.02
N HIS A 53 -13.15 -8.07 -4.79
CA HIS A 53 -13.57 -9.41 -4.36
C HIS A 53 -13.02 -10.57 -5.22
N GLY A 54 -11.89 -11.18 -4.83
CA GLY A 54 -11.56 -12.48 -5.42
C GLY A 54 -10.13 -13.02 -5.35
N SER A 55 -9.15 -12.35 -4.72
CA SER A 55 -7.80 -12.95 -4.65
C SER A 55 -7.66 -13.76 -3.36
N PRO A 56 -7.28 -15.06 -3.45
CA PRO A 56 -7.17 -15.92 -2.28
C PRO A 56 -6.12 -15.34 -1.34
N ARG A 57 -6.42 -15.44 -0.05
CA ARG A 57 -5.50 -15.14 1.05
C ARG A 57 -4.28 -16.05 0.89
N VAL A 58 -3.29 -15.62 0.11
CA VAL A 58 -1.96 -16.22 0.16
C VAL A 58 -1.27 -15.57 1.35
N ASP A 59 -1.52 -16.23 2.47
CA ASP A 59 -0.64 -16.29 3.62
C ASP A 59 0.81 -16.32 3.14
N ALA A 60 1.56 -15.26 3.44
CA ALA A 60 2.98 -15.22 3.15
C ALA A 60 3.67 -14.33 4.18
N GLY A 61 4.06 -14.98 5.27
CA GLY A 61 5.41 -14.83 5.80
C GLY A 61 5.55 -13.87 6.97
N ASP A 62 5.53 -14.47 8.16
CA ASP A 62 6.68 -14.49 9.07
C ASP A 62 7.22 -13.11 9.50
N HIS A 63 6.68 -12.61 10.61
CA HIS A 63 7.39 -11.67 11.48
C HIS A 63 8.44 -12.46 12.27
N ARG A 64 9.72 -12.20 11.97
CA ARG A 64 10.83 -12.56 12.86
C ARG A 64 11.07 -11.47 13.89
#